data_AF-A0AAI8TSB8-F1
#
_entry.id   AF-A0AAI8TSB8-F1
#
_cell.length_a   1.000
_cell.length_b   1.000
_cell.length_c   1.000
_cell.angle_alpha   90.00
_cell.angle_beta   90.00
_cell.angle_gamma   90.00
#
_symmetry.space_group_name_H-M   'P 1'
#
loop_
_entity.id
_entity.type
_entity.pdbx_description
1 polymer ?
#
loop_
_entity_poly.entity_id
_entity_poly.type
_entity_poly.pdbx_seq_one_letter_code
_entity_poly.pdbx_strand_id
1 'polypeptide(L)'
;MLTIGLGVALHIYRVIFGDQLALKYAITPLTDRILLIPMTYAAVTGIALLARRRVIFANRRHRALFTGSVVYIAGSVPLHVYCSYIIVDTTLVTWFPMWFSYLLLIVVYPVFLTMFWRLHYRN
;
A
#
# COMPACT_ATOMS: atom_id res chain seq x y z
N MET A 1 6.60 -7.25 0.72
CA MET A 1 6.80 -6.76 2.10
C MET A 1 7.35 -5.34 2.12
N LEU A 2 8.33 -5.00 1.28
CA LEU A 2 8.90 -3.64 1.20
C LEU A 2 7.86 -2.52 1.07
N THR A 3 6.87 -2.68 0.17
CA THR A 3 5.74 -1.74 0.01
C THR A 3 5.01 -1.45 1.31
N ILE A 4 4.72 -2.50 2.10
CA ILE A 4 4.00 -2.37 3.37
C ILE A 4 4.90 -1.64 4.38
N GLY A 5 6.18 -2.01 4.44
CA GLY A 5 7.15 -1.35 5.34
C GLY A 5 7.32 0.14 5.06
N LEU A 6 7.43 0.54 3.79
CA LEU A 6 7.51 1.95 3.40
C LEU A 6 6.21 2.69 3.73
N GLY A 7 5.05 2.09 3.45
CA GLY A 7 3.75 2.64 3.84
C GLY A 7 3.66 2.86 5.35
N VAL A 8 4.01 1.85 6.15
CA VAL A 8 4.07 1.94 7.61
C VAL A 8 4.94 3.10 8.06
N ALA A 9 6.16 3.24 7.52
CA ALA A 9 7.08 4.32 7.91
C ALA A 9 6.47 5.71 7.64
N LEU A 10 5.86 5.91 6.47
CA LEU A 10 5.23 7.19 6.10
C LEU A 10 4.01 7.50 6.97
N HIS A 11 3.16 6.51 7.24
CA HIS A 11 1.99 6.71 8.09
C HIS A 11 2.35 6.91 9.56
N ILE A 12 3.37 6.23 10.08
CA ILE A 12 3.91 6.49 11.42
C ILE A 12 4.43 7.92 11.51
N TYR A 13 5.23 8.35 10.53
CA TYR A 13 5.75 9.72 10.51
C TYR A 13 4.61 10.75 10.53
N ARG A 14 3.60 10.55 9.69
CA ARG A 14 2.40 11.40 9.65
C ARG A 14 1.64 11.42 10.98
N VAL A 15 1.46 10.27 11.63
CA VAL A 15 0.76 10.17 12.91
C VAL A 15 1.53 10.85 14.05
N ILE A 16 2.86 10.71 14.10
CA ILE A 16 3.69 11.27 15.17
C ILE A 16 3.92 12.78 14.99
N PHE A 17 4.20 13.22 13.76
CA PHE A 17 4.65 14.59 13.47
C PHE A 17 3.59 15.48 12.79
N GLY A 18 2.45 14.91 12.41
CA GLY A 18 1.38 15.62 11.72
C GLY A 18 1.66 15.92 10.25
N ASP A 19 0.63 16.42 9.55
CA ASP A 19 0.66 16.60 8.10
C ASP A 19 1.71 17.61 7.63
N GLN A 20 1.92 18.70 8.38
CA GLN A 20 2.87 19.75 8.00
C GLN A 20 4.31 19.23 7.92
N LEU A 21 4.78 18.54 8.98
CA LEU A 21 6.13 17.97 9.01
C LEU A 21 6.24 16.79 8.05
N ALA A 22 5.18 15.97 7.93
CA ALA A 22 5.17 14.85 7.00
C ALA A 22 5.33 15.32 5.56
N LEU A 23 4.56 16.30 5.09
CA LEU A 23 4.69 16.86 3.74
C LEU A 23 6.05 17.52 3.48
N LYS A 24 6.63 18.15 4.51
CA LYS A 24 7.91 18.85 4.38
C LYS A 24 9.11 17.89 4.25
N TYR A 25 9.08 16.75 4.95
CA TYR A 25 10.28 15.91 5.11
C TYR A 25 10.12 14.45 4.63
N ALA A 26 8.91 13.89 4.64
CA ALA A 26 8.70 12.45 4.47
C ALA A 26 7.78 12.08 3.32
N ILE A 27 6.73 12.86 3.06
CA ILE A 27 5.72 12.64 2.01
C ILE A 27 5.97 13.67 0.92
N THR A 28 7.12 13.54 0.27
CA THR A 28 7.55 14.35 -0.88
C THR A 28 7.31 13.60 -2.19
N PRO A 29 7.31 14.28 -3.35
CA PRO A 29 7.23 13.59 -4.64
C PRO A 29 8.35 12.56 -4.85
N LEU A 30 9.56 12.82 -4.34
CA LEU A 30 10.67 11.87 -4.45
C LEU A 30 10.40 10.58 -3.67
N THR A 31 10.00 10.71 -2.40
CA THR A 31 9.67 9.57 -1.54
C THR A 31 8.46 8.81 -2.05
N ASP A 32 7.48 9.51 -2.65
CA ASP A 32 6.31 8.90 -3.26
C ASP A 32 6.68 8.05 -4.49
N ARG A 33 7.60 8.55 -5.34
CA ARG A 33 8.18 7.76 -6.45
C ARG A 33 8.96 6.54 -5.98
N ILE A 34 9.71 6.66 -4.88
CA ILE A 34 10.43 5.53 -4.28
C ILE A 34 9.44 4.46 -3.80
N LEU A 35 8.34 4.86 -3.15
CA LEU A 35 7.26 3.96 -2.72
C LEU A 35 6.54 3.33 -3.93
N LEU A 36 6.34 4.09 -5.00
CA LEU A 36 5.61 3.66 -6.19
C LEU A 36 6.26 2.45 -6.88
N ILE A 37 7.58 2.33 -6.90
CA ILE A 37 8.30 1.22 -7.54
C ILE A 37 7.88 -0.15 -6.95
N PRO A 38 8.10 -0.42 -5.64
CA PRO A 38 7.67 -1.67 -5.04
C PRO A 38 6.14 -1.82 -5.00
N MET A 39 5.37 -0.73 -4.90
CA MET A 39 3.91 -0.78 -5.02
C MET A 39 3.45 -1.31 -6.38
N THR A 40 4.02 -0.80 -7.47
CA THR A 40 3.69 -1.19 -8.83
C THR A 40 4.07 -2.64 -9.08
N TYR A 41 5.26 -3.05 -8.62
CA TYR A 41 5.67 -4.45 -8.66
C TYR A 41 4.66 -5.35 -7.91
N ALA A 42 4.29 -4.99 -6.68
CA ALA A 42 3.32 -5.75 -5.90
C ALA A 42 1.93 -5.83 -6.56
N ALA A 43 1.47 -4.73 -7.19
CA ALA A 43 0.22 -4.70 -7.95
C ALA A 43 0.26 -5.68 -9.13
N VAL A 44 1.28 -5.56 -9.99
CA VAL A 44 1.41 -6.39 -11.20
C VAL A 44 1.56 -7.86 -10.82
N THR A 45 2.43 -8.20 -9.86
CA THR A 45 2.61 -9.57 -9.39
C THR A 45 1.33 -10.11 -8.77
N GLY A 46 0.64 -9.33 -7.93
CA GLY A 46 -0.64 -9.73 -7.33
C GLY A 46 -1.72 -10.04 -8.36
N ILE A 47 -1.85 -9.18 -9.38
CA ILE A 47 -2.79 -9.40 -10.50
C ILE A 47 -2.42 -10.67 -11.26
N ALA A 48 -1.13 -10.85 -11.61
CA ALA A 48 -0.67 -12.03 -12.33
C ALA A 48 -0.92 -13.33 -11.55
N LEU A 49 -0.69 -13.32 -10.23
CA LEU A 49 -0.94 -14.44 -9.33
C LEU A 49 -2.43 -14.81 -9.26
N LEU A 50 -3.32 -13.81 -9.23
CA LEU A 50 -4.78 -14.00 -9.29
C LEU A 50 -5.22 -14.57 -10.63
N ALA A 51 -4.78 -13.95 -11.73
CA ALA A 51 -5.16 -14.33 -13.09
C ALA A 51 -4.75 -15.77 -13.41
N ARG A 52 -3.53 -16.16 -13.02
CA ARG A 52 -2.99 -17.51 -13.23
C ARG A 52 -3.40 -18.51 -12.15
N ARG A 53 -4.21 -18.11 -11.16
CA ARG A 53 -4.67 -18.94 -10.04
C ARG A 53 -3.49 -19.67 -9.33
N ARG A 54 -2.37 -18.97 -9.17
CA ARG A 54 -1.12 -19.52 -8.60
C ARG A 54 -1.10 -19.52 -7.07
N VAL A 55 -2.04 -18.85 -6.42
CA VAL A 55 -2.13 -18.78 -4.95
C VAL A 55 -3.02 -19.89 -4.41
N ILE A 56 -2.52 -20.60 -3.39
CA ILE A 56 -3.29 -21.59 -2.63
C ILE A 56 -3.97 -20.87 -1.46
N PHE A 57 -5.31 -20.86 -1.47
CA PHE A 57 -6.10 -20.23 -0.42
C PHE A 57 -6.62 -21.27 0.58
N ALA A 58 -6.32 -21.09 1.87
CA ALA A 58 -6.86 -21.92 2.94
C ALA A 58 -8.39 -21.89 3.06
N ASN A 59 -9.03 -20.75 2.77
CA ASN A 59 -10.49 -20.62 2.81
C ASN A 59 -10.98 -19.44 1.95
N ARG A 60 -12.31 -19.28 1.81
CA ARG A 60 -12.93 -18.19 1.04
C ARG A 60 -12.58 -16.80 1.58
N ARG A 61 -12.45 -16.65 2.91
CA ARG A 61 -12.07 -15.37 3.54
C ARG A 61 -10.64 -14.97 3.18
N HIS A 62 -9.70 -15.91 3.21
CA HIS A 62 -8.32 -15.70 2.82
C HIS A 62 -8.22 -15.25 1.36
N ARG A 63 -9.00 -15.88 0.47
CA ARG A 63 -9.10 -15.45 -0.93
C ARG A 63 -9.67 -14.03 -1.05
N ALA A 64 -10.74 -13.70 -0.32
CA ALA A 64 -11.33 -12.38 -0.35
C ALA A 64 -10.37 -11.29 0.16
N LEU A 65 -9.66 -11.55 1.27
CA LEU A 65 -8.63 -10.64 1.81
C LEU A 65 -7.48 -10.44 0.82
N PHE A 66 -6.99 -11.52 0.21
CA PHE A 66 -5.91 -11.42 -0.77
C PHE A 66 -6.35 -10.62 -2.00
N THR A 67 -7.51 -10.95 -2.59
CA THR A 67 -8.06 -10.20 -3.71
C THR A 67 -8.26 -8.74 -3.35
N GLY A 68 -8.85 -8.45 -2.18
CA GLY A 68 -9.05 -7.09 -1.69
C GLY A 68 -7.73 -6.33 -1.54
N SER A 69 -6.68 -6.97 -1.04
CA SER A 69 -5.35 -6.37 -0.94
C SER A 69 -4.75 -6.03 -2.31
N VAL A 70 -4.91 -6.91 -3.31
CA VAL A 70 -4.41 -6.67 -4.67
C VAL A 70 -5.19 -5.53 -5.32
N VAL A 71 -6.52 -5.49 -5.16
CA VAL A 71 -7.34 -4.38 -5.65
C VAL A 71 -6.95 -3.07 -4.99
N TYR A 72 -6.75 -3.07 -3.67
CA TYR A 72 -6.30 -1.89 -2.93
C TYR A 72 -4.95 -1.39 -3.45
N ILE A 73 -3.93 -2.26 -3.54
CA ILE A 73 -2.60 -1.86 -3.99
C ILE A 73 -2.65 -1.41 -5.46
N ALA A 74 -3.29 -2.17 -6.34
CA ALA A 74 -3.40 -1.83 -7.76
C ALA A 74 -4.19 -0.53 -7.98
N GLY A 75 -5.24 -0.28 -7.21
CA GLY A 75 -6.02 0.96 -7.26
C GLY A 75 -5.26 2.17 -6.70
N SER A 76 -4.37 1.96 -5.73
CA SER A 76 -3.55 3.03 -5.17
C SER A 76 -2.39 3.46 -6.10
N VAL A 77 -1.91 2.58 -6.98
CA VAL A 77 -0.82 2.91 -7.92
C VAL A 77 -1.17 4.12 -8.81
N PRO A 78 -2.33 4.18 -9.49
CA PRO A 78 -2.75 5.38 -10.23
C PRO A 78 -2.78 6.66 -9.40
N LEU A 79 -3.20 6.58 -8.13
CA LEU A 79 -3.22 7.74 -7.23
C LEU A 79 -1.80 8.27 -6.98
N HIS A 80 -0.86 7.36 -6.68
CA HIS A 80 0.55 7.72 -6.49
C HIS A 80 1.19 8.22 -7.80
N VAL A 81 0.87 7.62 -8.96
CA VAL A 81 1.30 8.14 -10.27
C VAL A 81 0.81 9.57 -10.49
N TYR A 82 -0.47 9.82 -10.19
CA TYR A 82 -1.07 11.14 -10.32
C TYR A 82 -0.34 12.17 -9.45
N CYS A 83 -0.15 11.89 -8.16
CA CYS A 83 0.57 12.78 -7.24
C CYS A 83 2.03 13.00 -7.65
N SER A 84 2.74 11.93 -8.04
CA SER A 84 4.18 11.96 -8.31
C SER A 84 4.58 12.51 -9.68
N TYR A 85 3.78 12.30 -10.72
CA TYR A 85 4.16 12.57 -12.12
C TYR A 85 3.22 13.52 -12.85
N ILE A 86 1.94 13.60 -12.46
CA ILE A 86 0.97 14.45 -13.16
C ILE A 86 0.90 15.82 -12.50
N ILE A 87 0.55 15.88 -11.21
CA ILE A 87 0.46 17.15 -10.47
C ILE A 87 1.76 17.51 -9.75
N VAL A 88 2.64 16.51 -9.51
CA VAL A 88 3.91 16.66 -8.80
C VAL A 88 3.72 17.37 -7.44
N ASP A 89 2.65 17.00 -6.75
CA ASP A 89 2.22 17.56 -5.48
C ASP A 89 1.65 16.44 -4.60
N THR A 90 2.15 16.35 -3.38
CA THR A 90 1.74 15.35 -2.37
C THR A 90 0.73 15.90 -1.37
N THR A 91 0.32 17.17 -1.46
CA THR A 91 -0.70 17.76 -0.59
C THR A 91 -2.04 17.04 -0.66
N LEU A 92 -2.31 16.29 -1.74
CA LEU A 92 -3.48 15.42 -1.88
C LEU A 92 -3.59 14.39 -0.73
N VAL A 93 -2.49 14.06 -0.05
CA VAL A 93 -2.52 13.22 1.17
C VAL A 93 -3.39 13.81 2.28
N THR A 94 -3.57 15.13 2.32
CA THR A 94 -4.39 15.84 3.32
C THR A 94 -5.88 15.61 3.11
N TRP A 95 -6.30 15.17 1.92
CA TRP A 95 -7.68 14.78 1.65
C TRP A 95 -8.07 13.51 2.41
N PHE A 96 -7.07 12.69 2.79
CA PHE A 96 -7.26 11.55 3.66
C PHE A 96 -7.16 12.00 5.11
N PRO A 97 -8.25 11.94 5.91
CA PRO A 97 -8.19 12.37 7.31
C PRO A 97 -7.20 11.54 8.13
N MET A 98 -6.74 12.08 9.26
CA MET A 98 -5.73 11.41 10.09
C MET A 98 -6.16 10.00 10.55
N TRP A 99 -7.46 9.77 10.80
CA TRP A 99 -8.03 8.46 11.15
C TRP A 99 -7.71 7.39 10.11
N PHE A 100 -7.56 7.76 8.84
CA PHE A 100 -7.20 6.80 7.78
C PHE A 100 -5.81 6.20 8.00
N SER A 101 -4.84 7.01 8.48
CA SER A 101 -3.50 6.48 8.80
C SER A 101 -3.55 5.54 10.00
N TYR A 102 -4.37 5.84 11.02
CA TYR A 102 -4.58 4.92 12.14
C TYR A 102 -5.23 3.60 11.68
N LEU A 103 -6.23 3.65 10.79
CA LEU A 103 -6.85 2.46 10.20
C LEU A 103 -5.81 1.60 9.46
N LEU A 104 -4.95 2.24 8.66
CA LEU A 104 -3.91 1.53 7.93
C LEU A 104 -2.90 0.86 8.87
N LEU A 105 -2.44 1.57 9.89
CA LEU A 105 -1.45 1.07 10.85
C LEU A 105 -1.98 -0.05 11.75
N ILE A 106 -3.21 0.10 12.26
CA ILE A 106 -3.76 -0.80 13.28
C ILE A 106 -4.42 -2.04 12.64
N VAL A 107 -5.06 -1.86 11.48
CA VAL A 107 -5.88 -2.92 10.87
C VAL A 107 -5.27 -3.42 9.57
N VAL A 108 -5.09 -2.54 8.59
CA VAL A 108 -4.80 -2.99 7.20
C VAL A 108 -3.41 -3.60 7.10
N TYR A 109 -2.37 -2.93 7.60
CA TYR A 109 -1.00 -3.44 7.51
C TYR A 109 -0.77 -4.72 8.32
N PRO A 110 -1.27 -4.87 9.57
CA PRO A 110 -1.17 -6.14 10.28
C PRO A 110 -1.91 -7.29 9.57
N VAL A 111 -3.11 -7.03 9.04
CA VAL A 111 -3.86 -8.03 8.26
C VAL A 111 -3.09 -8.43 7.00
N PHE A 112 -2.56 -7.47 6.26
CA PHE A 112 -1.78 -7.76 5.05
C PHE A 112 -0.51 -8.53 5.39
N LEU A 113 0.26 -8.09 6.40
CA LEU A 113 1.51 -8.73 6.77
C LEU A 113 1.30 -10.19 7.20
N THR A 114 0.30 -10.45 8.06
CA THR A 114 -0.02 -11.80 8.51
C THR A 114 -0.51 -12.70 7.37
N MET A 115 -1.32 -12.15 6.46
CA MET A 115 -1.80 -12.86 5.28
C MET A 115 -0.66 -13.20 4.31
N PHE A 116 0.13 -12.20 3.91
CA PHE A 116 1.19 -12.39 2.92
C PHE A 116 2.33 -13.27 3.45
N TRP A 117 2.58 -13.27 4.76
CA TRP A 117 3.56 -14.17 5.39
C TRP A 117 3.18 -15.65 5.27
N ARG A 118 1.88 -15.96 5.15
CA ARG A 118 1.35 -17.33 5.10
C ARG A 118 0.90 -17.75 3.69
N LEU A 119 1.35 -17.04 2.65
CA LEU A 119 1.02 -17.38 1.28
C LEU A 119 1.75 -18.63 0.80
N HIS A 120 0.99 -19.57 0.26
CA HIS A 120 1.51 -20.72 -0.46
C HIS A 120 1.19 -20.58 -1.95
N TYR A 121 2.15 -20.97 -2.78
CA TYR A 121 2.03 -20.92 -4.23
C TYR A 121 1.93 -22.33 -4.80
N ARG A 122 1.19 -22.47 -5.90
CA ARG A 122 1.21 -23.68 -6.73
C ARG A 122 2.47 -23.65 -7.59
N ASN A 123 3.21 -24.75 -7.55
CA ASN A 123 4.35 -24.97 -8.46
C ASN A 123 3.89 -25.03 -9.90
#